data_AF-A0A7R9LUI6-F1
#
_entry.id   AF-A0A7R9LUI6-F1
#
_cell.length_a   1.000
_cell.length_b   1.000
_cell.length_c   1.000
_cell.angle_alpha   90.00
_cell.angle_beta   90.00
_cell.angle_gamma   90.00
#
_symmetry.space_group_name_H-M   'P 1'
#
loop_
_entity.id
_entity.type
_entity.pdbx_description
1 polymer ?
#
loop_
_entity_poly.entity_id
_entity_poly.type
_entity_poly.pdbx_seq_one_letter_code
_entity_poly.pdbx_strand_id
1 'polypeptide(L)' 'MGPSGAGKTTLLNALTGRNMGKMSVTGDVLINGRPVNGRTLASISSYIQQNDLFHPLLTVRE' A
#
# COMPACT_ATOMS: atom_id res chain seq x y z
N MET A 1 16.58 -3.10 -6.95
CA MET A 1 16.50 -1.79 -6.26
C MET A 1 16.52 -0.70 -7.32
N GLY A 2 15.42 0.02 -7.55
CA GLY A 2 15.37 1.08 -8.57
C GLY A 2 15.80 2.45 -8.01
N PRO A 3 16.18 3.43 -8.85
CA PRO A 3 16.57 4.77 -8.41
C PRO A 3 15.40 5.54 -7.77
N SER A 4 15.69 6.62 -7.01
CA SER A 4 14.65 7.52 -6.54
C SER A 4 13.81 8.03 -7.72
N GLY A 5 12.50 8.15 -7.55
CA GLY A 5 11.58 8.53 -8.63
C GLY A 5 11.18 7.40 -9.61
N ALA A 6 11.75 6.19 -9.50
CA ALA A 6 11.37 5.06 -10.38
C ALA A 6 9.95 4.49 -10.15
N GLY A 7 9.08 5.17 -9.40
CA GLY A 7 7.69 4.76 -9.20
C GLY A 7 7.45 3.61 -8.21
N LYS A 8 8.45 3.19 -7.43
CA LYS A 8 8.30 2.09 -6.44
C LYS A 8 7.16 2.34 -5.45
N THR A 9 7.18 3.51 -4.80
CA THR A 9 6.14 3.92 -3.85
C THR A 9 4.79 4.06 -4.54
N THR A 10 4.78 4.58 -5.78
CA THR A 10 3.57 4.70 -6.60
C THR A 10 2.95 3.34 -6.92
N LEU A 11 3.76 2.34 -7.28
CA LEU A 11 3.32 0.98 -7.54
C LEU A 11 2.72 0.33 -6.28
N LEU A 12 3.40 0.46 -5.14
CA LEU A 12 2.89 -0.09 -3.88
C LEU A 12 1.58 0.58 -3.44
N ASN A 13 1.46 1.89 -3.63
CA ASN A 13 0.22 2.63 -3.37
C ASN A 13 -0.92 2.17 -4.30
N ALA A 14 -0.64 1.96 -5.59
CA ALA A 14 -1.61 1.45 -6.56
C ALA A 14 -2.11 0.05 -6.22
N LEU A 15 -1.20 -0.87 -5.88
CA LEU A 15 -1.55 -2.23 -5.47
C LEU A 15 -2.39 -2.23 -4.19
N THR A 16 -2.00 -1.43 -3.20
CA THR A 16 -2.67 -1.36 -1.89
C THR A 16 -3.92 -0.49 -1.87
N GLY A 17 -4.24 0.21 -2.96
CA GLY A 17 -5.35 1.15 -3.03
C GLY A 17 -5.23 2.34 -2.07
N ARG A 18 -3.99 2.70 -1.70
CA ARG A 18 -3.70 3.81 -0.76
C ARG A 18 -3.19 5.04 -1.50
N ASN A 19 -3.37 6.22 -0.90
CA ASN A 19 -2.87 7.50 -1.45
C ASN A 19 -3.27 7.76 -2.91
N MET A 20 -4.49 7.33 -3.29
CA MET A 20 -4.95 7.27 -4.67
C MET A 20 -5.16 8.65 -5.31
N GLY A 21 -5.37 9.72 -4.54
CA GLY A 21 -5.43 11.11 -5.04
C GLY A 21 -6.16 11.26 -6.40
N LYS A 22 -5.42 11.70 -7.42
CA LYS A 22 -5.88 11.80 -8.84
C LYS A 22 -5.37 10.66 -9.73
N MET A 23 -4.86 9.58 -9.14
CA MET A 23 -4.27 8.45 -9.84
C MET A 23 -5.38 7.54 -10.41
N SER A 24 -5.34 7.31 -11.71
CA SER A 24 -6.12 6.25 -12.36
C SER A 24 -5.26 5.00 -12.46
N VAL A 25 -5.78 3.87 -11.98
CA VAL A 25 -5.11 2.57 -12.02
C VAL A 25 -5.89 1.66 -12.96
N THR A 26 -5.19 1.02 -13.88
CA THR A 26 -5.75 0.07 -14.84
C THR A 26 -5.02 -1.28 -14.75
N GLY A 27 -5.69 -2.34 -15.21
CA GLY A 27 -5.22 -3.71 -15.11
C GLY A 27 -5.80 -4.47 -13.92
N ASP A 28 -5.48 -5.76 -13.84
CA ASP A 28 -6.00 -6.67 -12.83
C ASP A 28 -4.93 -6.98 -11.77
N VAL A 29 -5.34 -7.00 -10.51
CA VAL A 29 -4.52 -7.48 -9.40
C VAL A 29 -5.09 -8.81 -8.94
N LEU A 30 -4.26 -9.84 -8.95
CA LEU A 30 -4.65 -11.19 -8.54
C LEU A 30 -3.78 -11.69 -7.39
N ILE A 31 -4.41 -12.40 -6.45
CA ILE A 31 -3.72 -13.19 -5.43
C ILE A 31 -4.17 -14.63 -5.58
N ASN A 32 -3.21 -15.53 -5.79
CA ASN A 32 -3.48 -16.96 -6.04
C ASN A 32 -4.50 -17.19 -7.18
N GLY A 33 -4.37 -16.41 -8.25
CA GLY A 33 -5.27 -16.48 -9.42
C GLY A 33 -6.68 -15.91 -9.20
N ARG A 34 -6.96 -15.30 -8.03
CA ARG A 34 -8.25 -14.66 -7.74
C ARG A 34 -8.12 -13.14 -7.78
N PRO A 35 -9.03 -12.43 -8.45
CA PRO A 35 -8.99 -10.97 -8.49
C PRO A 35 -9.19 -10.40 -7.10
N VAL A 36 -8.39 -9.39 -6.75
CA VAL A 36 -8.49 -8.66 -5.49
C VAL A 36 -8.61 -7.16 -5.76
N ASN A 37 -9.32 -6.47 -4.88
CA ASN A 37 -9.36 -5.02 -4.85
C ASN A 37 -8.64 -4.50 -3.60
N GLY A 38 -8.43 -3.18 -3.51
CA GLY A 38 -7.72 -2.57 -2.37
C GLY A 38 -8.30 -2.92 -1.00
N ARG A 39 -9.64 -3.09 -0.89
CA ARG A 39 -10.29 -3.50 0.36
C ARG A 39 -9.96 -4.94 0.74
N THR A 40 -10.06 -5.85 -0.22
CA THR A 40 -9.74 -7.28 -0.02
C THR A 40 -8.27 -7.43 0.33
N LEU A 41 -7.39 -6.74 -0.38
CA LEU A 41 -5.97 -6.75 -0.11
C LEU A 41 -5.65 -6.21 1.30
N ALA A 42 -6.29 -5.11 1.72
CA ALA A 42 -6.12 -4.56 3.07
C ALA A 42 -6.60 -5.52 4.18
N SER A 43 -7.57 -6.40 3.90
CA SER A 43 -8.04 -7.40 4.87
C SER A 43 -7.12 -8.61 5.05
N ILE A 44 -6.24 -8.90 4.07
CA ILE A 44 -5.39 -10.11 4.05
C ILE A 44 -3.90 -9.81 4.05
N SER A 45 -3.52 -8.53 4.09
CA SER A 45 -2.13 -8.10 4.05
C SER A 45 -1.91 -6.87 4.92
N SER A 46 -0.64 -6.56 5.18
CA SER A 46 -0.23 -5.36 5.90
C SER A 46 0.73 -4.54 5.05
N TYR A 47 0.57 -3.22 5.08
CA TYR A 47 1.42 -2.27 4.37
C TYR A 47 2.14 -1.37 5.36
N ILE A 48 3.47 -1.46 5.39
CA ILE A 48 4.34 -0.61 6.21
C ILE A 48 4.72 0.61 5.36
N GLN A 49 4.45 1.80 5.89
CA GLN A 49 4.71 3.06 5.20
C GLN A 49 6.19 3.43 5.26
N GLN A 50 6.62 4.32 4.36
CA GLN A 50 7.99 4.83 4.36
C GLN A 50 8.30 5.70 5.59
N ASN A 51 7.30 6.40 6.10
CA ASN A 51 7.38 7.16 7.34
C ASN A 51 6.57 6.42 8.40
N ASP A 52 7.15 6.31 9.59
CA ASP A 52 6.43 5.73 10.71
C ASP A 52 5.40 6.72 11.26
N LEU A 53 4.22 6.20 11.62
CA LEU A 53 3.14 6.94 12.25
C LEU A 53 2.91 6.37 13.64
N PHE A 54 3.37 7.08 14.66
CA PHE A 54 3.19 6.70 16.06
C PHE A 54 2.37 7.76 16.81
N HIS A 55 1.61 7.33 17.82
CA HIS A 55 1.04 8.26 18.78
C HIS A 55 2.12 8.71 19.76
N PRO A 56 2.45 10.01 19.84
CA PRO A 56 3.63 10.48 20.58
C PRO A 56 3.53 10.31 22.10
N LEU A 57 2.34 10.00 22.62
CA LEU A 57 2.08 9.86 24.06
C LEU A 57 1.89 8.40 24.50
N LEU A 58 2.05 7.42 23.60
CA LEU A 58 1.93 6.00 23.93
C LEU A 58 3.31 5.34 23.98
N THR A 59 3.44 4.32 24.83
CA THR A 59 4.59 3.41 24.81
C THR A 59 4.44 2.35 23.72
N VAL A 60 5.50 1.58 23.46
CA VAL A 60 5.49 0.51 22.44
C VAL A 60 4.48 -0.60 22.74
N ARG A 61 4.13 -0.83 24.01
CA ARG A 61 3.19 -1.90 24.43
C ARG A 61 1.72 -1.47 24.36
N GLU A 62 1.47 -0.17 24.43
CA GLU A 62 0.12 0.43 24.44
C GLU A 62 -0.39 0.65 23.02
#